data_AF-A0A6G3BLH2-F1
#
_entry.id   AF-A0A6G3BLH2-F1
#
_cell.length_a   1.000
_cell.length_b   1.000
_cell.length_c   1.000
_cell.angle_alpha   90.00
_cell.angle_beta   90.00
_cell.angle_gamma   90.00
#
_symmetry.space_group_name_H-M   'P 1'
#
loop_
_entity.id
_entity.type
_entity.pdbx_description
1 polymer ?
#
loop_
_entity_poly.entity_id
_entity_poly.type
_entity_poly.pdbx_seq_one_letter_code
_entity_poly.pdbx_strand_id
1 'polypeptide(L)'
;MDFWNELRFTAAQVMNDAKRTLLCEPDTVDKVHALVEAMGAAGTFEVKASAACPPGKILVLDEQALTAAQNQALQQIARGALRRP
;
A
#
# COMPACT_ATOMS: atom_id res chain seq x y z
N MET A 1 16.50 -14.14 -5.14
CA MET A 1 15.07 -14.42 -4.93
C MET A 1 14.31 -13.39 -5.74
N ASP A 2 13.58 -13.81 -6.77
CA ASP A 2 12.88 -12.88 -7.66
C ASP A 2 11.80 -12.11 -6.90
N PHE A 3 11.92 -10.79 -6.89
CA PHE A 3 10.95 -9.81 -6.40
C PHE A 3 9.50 -10.15 -6.81
N TRP A 4 9.34 -10.74 -8.00
CA TRP A 4 8.07 -11.18 -8.56
C TRP A 4 7.45 -12.37 -7.83
N ASN A 5 8.26 -13.27 -7.28
CA ASN A 5 7.78 -14.35 -6.42
C ASN A 5 7.34 -13.83 -5.06
N GLU A 6 8.00 -12.78 -4.55
CA GLU A 6 7.64 -12.13 -3.29
C GLU A 6 6.30 -11.40 -3.41
N LEU A 7 6.09 -10.64 -4.50
CA LEU A 7 4.79 -10.00 -4.79
C LEU A 7 3.65 -11.03 -4.85
N ARG A 8 3.87 -12.16 -5.53
CA ARG A 8 2.90 -13.26 -5.61
C ARG A 8 2.60 -13.86 -4.23
N PHE A 9 3.62 -14.01 -3.38
CA PHE A 9 3.47 -14.56 -2.03
C PHE A 9 2.73 -13.59 -1.09
N THR A 10 3.07 -12.30 -1.16
CA THR A 10 2.37 -11.24 -0.43
C THR A 10 0.92 -11.12 -0.90
N ALA A 11 0.66 -11.18 -2.21
CA ALA A 11 -0.71 -11.20 -2.74
C ALA A 11 -1.52 -12.39 -2.22
N ALA A 12 -0.90 -13.58 -2.12
CA ALA A 12 -1.57 -14.79 -1.64
C ALA A 12 -1.86 -14.78 -0.12
N GLN A 13 -1.00 -14.18 0.72
CA GLN A 13 -1.24 -14.08 2.17
C GLN A 13 -2.29 -13.04 2.56
N VAL A 14 -2.68 -12.17 1.62
CA VAL A 14 -3.40 -10.92 1.90
C VAL A 14 -4.84 -10.95 1.42
N MET A 15 -5.34 -12.13 1.04
CA MET A 15 -6.74 -12.39 0.70
C MET A 15 -7.71 -12.29 1.91
N ASN A 16 -7.56 -11.24 2.71
CA ASN A 16 -8.49 -10.77 3.72
C ASN A 16 -8.80 -9.30 3.40
N ASP A 17 -9.88 -9.07 2.64
CA ASP A 17 -10.72 -7.87 2.42
C ASP A 17 -10.15 -6.44 2.28
N ALA A 18 -8.90 -6.16 2.65
CA ALA A 18 -8.33 -4.83 2.62
C ALA A 18 -7.68 -4.54 1.27
N LYS A 19 -8.28 -3.62 0.51
CA LYS A 19 -7.66 -3.05 -0.70
C LYS A 19 -6.34 -2.37 -0.35
N ARG A 20 -5.30 -2.62 -1.16
CA ARG A 20 -3.97 -2.03 -0.99
C ARG A 20 -3.55 -1.24 -2.22
N THR A 21 -2.74 -0.22 -2.01
CA THR A 21 -2.27 0.67 -3.07
C THR A 21 -0.81 0.34 -3.38
N LEU A 22 -0.52 -0.05 -4.61
CA LEU A 22 0.84 -0.22 -5.14
C LEU A 22 1.29 1.09 -5.77
N LEU A 23 2.30 1.73 -5.19
CA LEU A 23 2.98 2.85 -5.83
C LEU A 23 4.16 2.36 -6.65
N CYS A 24 4.27 2.86 -7.87
CA CYS A 24 5.37 2.56 -8.78
C CYS A 24 5.82 3.82 -9.52
N GLU A 25 6.92 3.71 -10.26
CA GLU A 25 7.38 4.78 -11.13
C GLU A 25 6.36 5.06 -12.24
N PRO A 26 6.20 6.33 -12.67
CA PRO A 26 5.30 6.70 -13.75
C PRO A 26 5.47 5.85 -15.01
N ASP A 27 6.72 5.58 -15.41
CA ASP A 27 7.06 4.83 -16.63
C ASP A 27 6.73 3.33 -16.56
N THR A 28 6.42 2.84 -15.36
CA THR A 28 6.18 1.41 -15.10
C THR A 28 4.72 1.10 -14.78
N VAL A 29 3.87 2.13 -14.64
CA VAL A 29 2.49 1.99 -14.16
C VAL A 29 1.65 1.02 -14.99
N ASP A 30 1.74 1.11 -16.32
CA ASP A 30 0.99 0.24 -17.23
C ASP A 30 1.44 -1.23 -17.12
N LYS A 31 2.73 -1.46 -16.93
CA LYS A 31 3.29 -2.81 -16.75
C LYS A 31 2.82 -3.41 -15.43
N VAL A 32 2.76 -2.60 -14.37
CA VAL A 32 2.28 -3.04 -13.06
C VAL A 32 0.78 -3.32 -13.09
N HIS A 33 -0.01 -2.49 -13.76
CA HIS A 33 -1.44 -2.75 -14.00
C HIS A 33 -1.67 -4.07 -14.72
N ALA A 34 -0.99 -4.29 -15.86
CA ALA A 34 -1.13 -5.51 -16.64
C ALA A 34 -0.77 -6.76 -15.81
N LEU A 35 0.22 -6.66 -14.93
CA LEU A 35 0.60 -7.76 -14.04
C LEU A 35 -0.49 -8.03 -12.98
N VAL A 36 -1.00 -6.98 -12.32
CA VAL A 36 -2.07 -7.11 -11.32
C VAL A 36 -3.32 -7.74 -11.92
N GLU A 37 -3.66 -7.36 -13.16
CA GLU A 37 -4.74 -7.98 -13.93
C GLU A 37 -4.45 -9.44 -14.27
N ALA A 38 -3.26 -9.76 -14.77
CA ALA A 38 -2.85 -11.13 -15.11
C ALA A 38 -2.84 -12.06 -13.89
N MET A 39 -2.59 -11.53 -12.70
CA MET A 39 -2.68 -12.27 -11.44
C MET A 39 -4.12 -12.43 -10.91
N GLY A 40 -5.11 -11.82 -11.55
CA GLY A 40 -6.49 -11.79 -11.07
C GLY A 40 -6.68 -10.97 -9.79
N ALA A 41 -5.75 -10.05 -9.49
CA ALA A 41 -5.69 -9.32 -8.23
C ALA A 41 -6.18 -7.87 -8.32
N ALA A 42 -6.79 -7.48 -9.45
CA ALA A 42 -7.31 -6.13 -9.69
C ALA A 42 -8.42 -5.70 -8.70
N GLY A 43 -9.10 -6.65 -8.05
CA GLY A 43 -10.06 -6.34 -6.98
C GLY A 43 -9.41 -6.01 -5.63
N THR A 44 -8.14 -6.41 -5.44
CA THR A 44 -7.40 -6.32 -4.17
C THR A 44 -6.34 -5.22 -4.19
N PHE A 45 -5.73 -4.97 -5.35
CA PHE A 45 -4.69 -3.96 -5.51
C PHE A 45 -5.14 -2.82 -6.42
N GLU A 46 -5.03 -1.59 -5.93
CA GLU A 46 -5.04 -0.37 -6.72
C GLU A 46 -3.59 -0.03 -7.10
N VAL A 47 -3.32 0.39 -8.33
CA VAL A 47 -1.98 0.81 -8.75
C VAL A 47 -1.99 2.32 -8.97
N LYS A 48 -1.00 3.03 -8.42
CA LYS A 48 -0.82 4.47 -8.58
C LYS A 48 0.61 4.79 -8.99
N ALA A 49 0.77 5.70 -9.95
CA ALA A 49 2.08 6.26 -10.27
C ALA A 49 2.49 7.29 -9.22
N SER A 50 3.74 7.27 -8.78
CA SER A 50 4.30 8.28 -7.87
C SER A 50 5.76 8.58 -8.20
N ALA A 51 6.08 9.85 -8.37
CA ALA A 51 7.46 10.33 -8.51
C ALA A 51 8.30 10.16 -7.23
N ALA A 52 7.64 9.91 -6.08
CA ALA A 52 8.32 9.59 -4.84
C ALA A 52 8.72 8.09 -4.75
N CYS A 53 8.26 7.26 -5.69
CA CYS A 53 8.65 5.86 -5.74
C CYS A 53 10.10 5.74 -6.24
N PRO A 54 11.00 5.07 -5.49
CA PRO A 54 12.37 4.87 -5.94
C PRO A 54 12.44 4.00 -7.21
N PRO A 55 13.46 4.21 -8.06
CA PRO A 55 13.56 3.43 -9.28
C PRO A 55 13.65 1.93 -9.12
N GLY A 56 12.88 1.21 -9.94
CA GLY A 56 12.79 -0.25 -9.92
C GLY A 56 12.16 -0.83 -8.65
N LYS A 57 11.48 -0.02 -7.83
CA LYS A 57 10.77 -0.47 -6.63
C LYS A 57 9.26 -0.26 -6.77
N ILE A 58 8.52 -1.05 -5.99
CA ILE A 58 7.08 -0.83 -5.76
C ILE A 58 6.90 -0.64 -4.26
N LEU A 59 6.20 0.42 -3.87
CA LEU A 59 5.80 0.63 -2.48
C LEU A 59 4.39 0.09 -2.29
N VAL A 60 4.17 -0.70 -1.26
CA VAL A 60 2.84 -1.20 -0.90
C VAL A 60 2.30 -0.37 0.24
N LEU A 61 1.19 0.33 0.01
CA LEU A 61 0.48 1.11 1.00
C LEU A 61 -0.81 0.41 1.41
N ASP A 62 -0.98 0.30 2.72
CA ASP A 62 -2.26 -0.05 3.33
C ASP A 62 -2.90 1.25 3.84
N GLU A 63 -3.82 1.80 3.05
CA GLU A 63 -4.47 3.08 3.36
C GLU A 63 -5.32 2.99 4.63
N GLN A 64 -5.87 1.81 4.93
CA GLN A 64 -6.65 1.59 6.16
C GLN A 64 -5.74 1.61 7.39
N ALA A 65 -4.62 0.92 7.33
CA ALA A 65 -3.62 0.95 8.41
C ALA A 65 -3.08 2.36 8.64
N LEU A 66 -2.81 3.10 7.56
CA LEU A 66 -2.36 4.48 7.64
C LEU A 66 -3.40 5.39 8.32
N THR A 67 -4.67 5.26 7.92
CA THR A 67 -5.77 6.03 8.51
C THR A 67 -5.97 5.68 9.99
N ALA A 68 -5.90 4.40 10.34
CA ALA A 68 -5.99 3.95 11.73
C ALA A 68 -4.86 4.53 12.60
N ALA A 69 -3.63 4.52 12.09
CA ALA A 69 -2.47 5.09 12.79
C ALA A 69 -2.62 6.62 12.99
N GLN A 70 -3.10 7.35 11.99
CA GLN A 70 -3.37 8.78 12.10
C GLN A 70 -4.43 9.07 13.16
N ASN A 71 -5.54 8.34 13.15
CA ASN A 71 -6.60 8.49 14.14
C ASN A 71 -6.09 8.20 15.56
N GLN A 72 -5.28 7.16 15.73
CA GLN A 72 -4.67 6.84 17.02
C GLN A 72 -3.74 7.96 17.50
N ALA A 73 -2.90 8.51 16.63
CA ALA A 73 -2.00 9.62 16.97
C ALA A 73 -2.77 10.87 17.39
N LEU A 74 -3.84 11.22 16.66
CA LEU A 74 -4.72 12.34 17.01
C LEU A 74 -5.39 12.14 18.37
N GLN A 75 -5.87 10.92 18.66
CA GLN A 75 -6.44 10.59 19.96
C GLN A 75 -5.42 10.70 21.10
N GLN A 76 -4.16 10.29 20.86
CA GLN A 76 -3.09 10.43 21.84
C GLN A 76 -2.76 11.90 22.11
N ILE A 77 -2.69 12.73 21.07
CA ILE A 77 -2.49 14.18 21.20
C ILE A 77 -3.64 14.81 21.97
N ALA A 78 -4.90 14.49 21.64
CA ALA A 78 -6.07 15.02 22.33
C ALA A 78 -6.08 14.65 23.83
N ARG A 79 -5.74 13.40 24.17
CA ARG A 79 -5.60 12.94 25.56
C ARG A 79 -4.42 13.58 26.29
N GLY A 80 -3.32 13.87 25.58
CA GLY A 80 -2.16 14.57 26.13
C GLY A 80 -2.42 16.07 26.34
N ALA A 81 -3.18 16.71 25.46
CA ALA A 81 -3.58 18.11 25.55
C ALA A 81 -4.53 18.38 26.74
N LEU A 82 -5.39 17.41 27.08
CA LEU A 82 -6.28 17.44 28.25
C LEU A 82 -5.57 17.11 29.58
N ARG A 83 -4.27 16.78 29.54
CA ARG A 83 -3.44 16.40 30.71
C ARG A 83 -2.39 17.45 31.08
N ARG A 84 -2.49 18.68 30.58
CA ARG A 84 -1.68 19.79 31.10
C ARG A 84 -2.27 20.27 32.45
N PRO A 85 -1.45 20.46 33.50
CA PRO A 85 -1.88 21.03 34.78
C PRO A 85 -2.35 22.48 34.64
#